data_AF-A0A7S2JZD8-F1
#
_entry.id   AF-A0A7S2JZD8-F1
#
_cell.length_a   1.000
_cell.length_b   1.000
_cell.length_c   1.000
_cell.angle_alpha   90.00
_cell.angle_beta   90.00
_cell.angle_gamma   90.00
#
_symmetry.space_group_name_H-M   'P 1'
#
loop_
_entity.id
_entity.type
_entity.pdbx_description
1 polymer ?
#
loop_
_entity_poly.entity_id
_entity_poly.type
_entity_poly.pdbx_seq_one_letter_code
_entity_poly.pdbx_strand_id
1 'polypeptide(L)'
;AAANVLRNALEINHVDLTHCETCTDCGSGRGYVFLNHHTGAVSAVVVGGSNQEGWWLDDTNGDAMNLAHDDAIIKKLMSIVHNQDVIMLQREVPEYVNLAIAKVAKKCSNNNVQIMQDVGGEDRAISDEMLELCDFLMPNLSELIRLCNLETNDDEGDCYDE
;
A
#
# COMPACT_ATOMS: atom_id res chain seq x y z
N ALA A 1 -6.80 3.66 21.72
CA ALA A 1 -8.21 3.51 21.33
C ALA A 1 -8.34 2.97 19.91
N ALA A 2 -7.98 3.73 18.86
CA ALA A 2 -8.09 3.28 17.46
C ALA A 2 -7.31 1.98 17.17
N ALA A 3 -6.02 1.89 17.55
CA ALA A 3 -5.21 0.68 17.38
C ALA A 3 -5.85 -0.58 18.00
N ASN A 4 -6.47 -0.44 19.18
CA ASN A 4 -7.09 -1.58 19.87
C ASN A 4 -8.34 -2.06 19.15
N VAL A 5 -9.13 -1.14 18.58
CA VAL A 5 -10.30 -1.51 17.77
C VAL A 5 -9.86 -2.30 16.53
N LEU A 6 -8.80 -1.83 15.85
CA LEU A 6 -8.24 -2.52 14.69
C LEU A 6 -7.70 -3.90 15.06
N ARG A 7 -6.85 -3.99 16.09
CA ARG A 7 -6.28 -5.26 16.56
C ARG A 7 -7.38 -6.27 16.90
N ASN A 8 -8.38 -5.86 17.67
CA ASN A 8 -9.49 -6.74 18.03
C ASN A 8 -10.26 -7.23 16.79
N ALA A 9 -10.52 -6.35 15.82
CA ALA A 9 -11.21 -6.73 14.59
C ALA A 9 -10.42 -7.76 13.78
N LEU A 10 -9.10 -7.58 13.66
CA LEU A 10 -8.22 -8.51 12.95
C LEU A 10 -8.11 -9.86 13.66
N GLU A 11 -7.95 -9.86 14.99
CA GLU A 11 -7.86 -11.09 15.80
C GLU A 11 -9.15 -11.92 15.74
N ILE A 12 -10.31 -11.26 15.82
CA ILE A 12 -11.63 -11.93 15.71
C ILE A 12 -11.80 -12.59 14.33
N ASN A 13 -11.19 -12.03 13.29
CA ASN A 13 -11.20 -12.59 11.94
C ASN A 13 -10.00 -13.49 11.66
N HIS A 14 -9.27 -13.91 12.70
CA HIS A 14 -8.15 -14.87 12.61
C HIS A 14 -7.00 -14.41 11.71
N VAL A 15 -6.79 -13.10 11.59
CA VAL A 15 -5.61 -12.55 10.92
C VAL A 15 -4.40 -12.73 11.82
N ASP A 16 -3.31 -13.29 11.28
CA ASP A 16 -2.04 -13.41 12.00
C ASP A 16 -1.40 -12.02 12.17
N LEU A 17 -1.19 -11.62 13.42
CA LEU A 17 -0.62 -10.33 13.80
C LEU A 17 0.84 -10.42 14.23
N THR A 18 1.52 -11.55 13.98
CA THR A 18 2.93 -11.78 14.37
C THR A 18 3.86 -10.65 13.90
N HIS A 19 3.58 -10.08 12.72
CA HIS A 19 4.38 -9.00 12.13
C HIS A 19 3.78 -7.60 12.33
N CYS A 20 2.68 -7.47 13.08
CA CYS A 20 2.09 -6.16 13.39
C CYS A 20 2.83 -5.49 14.55
N GLU A 21 3.32 -4.28 14.33
CA GLU A 21 4.05 -3.51 15.34
C GLU A 21 3.23 -2.32 15.88
N THR A 22 3.75 -1.67 16.92
CA THR A 22 3.14 -0.47 17.51
C THR A 22 4.19 0.62 17.59
N CYS A 23 3.90 1.77 16.99
CA CYS A 23 4.73 2.97 17.09
C CYS A 23 4.34 3.77 18.34
N THR A 24 5.34 4.22 19.11
CA THR A 24 5.13 5.09 20.28
C THR A 24 5.15 6.57 19.95
N ASP A 25 5.75 6.94 18.82
CA ASP A 25 6.08 8.32 18.50
C ASP A 25 4.97 9.02 17.71
N CYS A 26 4.08 8.25 17.07
CA CYS A 26 2.92 8.76 16.37
C CYS A 26 1.67 7.91 16.64
N GLY A 27 0.49 8.53 16.49
CA GLY A 27 -0.78 7.82 16.61
C GLY A 27 -1.09 6.98 15.37
N SER A 28 -1.97 5.98 15.51
CA SER A 28 -2.49 5.22 14.37
C SER A 28 -3.12 6.12 13.31
N GLY A 29 -2.95 5.77 12.04
CA GLY A 29 -3.64 6.42 10.92
C GLY A 29 -5.16 6.40 11.06
N ARG A 30 -5.82 7.43 10.52
CA ARG A 30 -7.28 7.62 10.63
C ARG A 30 -7.87 8.27 9.39
N GLY A 31 -9.01 7.78 8.95
CA GLY A 31 -9.91 8.50 8.04
C GLY A 31 -11.07 9.12 8.82
N TYR A 32 -11.30 10.42 8.63
CA TYR A 32 -12.48 11.13 9.12
C TYR A 32 -13.43 11.32 7.94
N VAL A 33 -14.57 10.64 7.99
CA VAL A 33 -15.57 10.67 6.90
C VAL A 33 -16.76 11.50 7.34
N PHE A 34 -17.08 12.54 6.57
CA PHE A 34 -18.19 13.45 6.78
C PHE A 34 -19.25 13.19 5.70
N LEU A 35 -20.43 12.76 6.13
CA LEU A 35 -21.54 12.45 5.24
C LEU A 35 -22.52 13.62 5.22
N ASN A 36 -22.84 14.12 4.03
CA ASN A 36 -23.97 15.02 3.86
C ASN A 36 -25.25 14.19 3.85
N HIS A 37 -26.01 14.27 4.94
CA HIS A 37 -27.26 13.48 5.10
C HIS A 37 -28.36 13.80 4.07
N HIS A 38 -28.29 14.94 3.39
CA HIS A 38 -29.29 15.33 2.40
C HIS A 38 -28.93 14.86 0.98
N THR A 39 -27.64 14.87 0.64
CA THR A 39 -27.19 14.52 -0.73
C THR A 39 -26.53 13.15 -0.82
N GLY A 40 -26.14 12.55 0.31
CA GLY A 40 -25.29 11.36 0.35
C GLY A 40 -23.82 11.65 0.00
N ALA A 41 -23.46 12.90 -0.29
CA ALA A 41 -22.10 13.26 -0.65
C ALA A 41 -21.12 13.01 0.52
N VAL A 42 -19.91 12.58 0.17
CA VAL A 42 -18.85 12.23 1.11
C VAL A 42 -17.72 13.26 1.02
N SER A 43 -17.28 13.77 2.16
CA SER A 43 -16.01 14.47 2.30
C SER A 43 -15.14 13.71 3.29
N ALA A 44 -13.86 13.52 3.00
CA ALA A 44 -12.96 12.76 3.86
C ALA A 44 -11.68 13.54 4.17
N VAL A 45 -11.15 13.35 5.39
CA VAL A 45 -9.81 13.80 5.79
C VAL A 45 -9.02 12.58 6.24
N VAL A 46 -7.88 12.33 5.60
CA VAL A 46 -7.00 11.21 5.93
C VAL A 46 -5.79 11.73 6.71
N VAL A 47 -5.52 11.09 7.85
CA VAL A 47 -4.33 11.32 8.67
C VAL A 47 -3.50 10.05 8.62
N GLY A 48 -2.32 10.11 8.01
CA GLY A 48 -1.46 8.92 7.81
C GLY A 48 -1.00 8.27 9.10
N GLY A 49 -0.54 9.06 10.08
CA GLY A 49 -0.07 8.56 11.37
C GLY A 49 1.01 7.48 11.22
N SER A 50 0.90 6.40 12.00
CA SER A 50 1.86 5.28 11.94
C SER A 50 1.91 4.55 10.60
N ASN A 51 0.93 4.72 9.71
CA ASN A 51 1.01 4.12 8.37
C ASN A 51 2.04 4.84 7.48
N GLN A 52 2.35 6.10 7.78
CA GLN A 52 3.33 6.90 7.05
C GLN A 52 4.65 7.04 7.82
N GLU A 53 4.56 7.27 9.14
CA GLU A 53 5.71 7.62 9.97
C GLU A 53 6.18 6.49 10.90
N GLY A 54 5.43 5.38 10.97
CA GLY A 54 5.67 4.30 11.93
C GLY A 54 6.67 3.25 11.47
N TRP A 55 7.31 3.44 10.31
CA TRP A 55 8.19 2.46 9.70
C TRP A 55 9.61 2.59 10.26
N TRP A 56 10.19 1.45 10.63
CA TRP A 56 11.59 1.36 11.05
C TRP A 56 12.58 1.45 9.88
N LEU A 57 12.06 1.46 8.64
CA LEU A 57 12.80 1.70 7.41
C LEU A 57 13.05 3.21 7.27
N ASP A 58 14.29 3.59 6.98
CA ASP A 58 14.67 4.98 6.77
C ASP A 58 14.91 5.26 5.27
N ASP A 59 14.38 6.39 4.78
CA ASP A 59 14.53 6.91 3.43
C ASP A 59 15.45 8.16 3.37
N THR A 60 16.16 8.48 4.46
CA THR A 60 17.00 9.70 4.58
C THR A 60 18.05 9.89 3.49
N ASN A 61 18.34 8.87 2.68
CA ASN A 61 19.29 8.96 1.57
C ASN A 61 18.63 8.94 0.16
N GLY A 62 17.31 8.87 0.03
CA GLY A 62 16.59 8.76 -1.26
C GLY A 62 16.89 7.47 -2.04
N ASP A 63 17.84 6.67 -1.54
CA ASP A 63 18.04 5.28 -1.88
C ASP A 63 17.32 4.44 -0.83
N ALA A 64 16.03 4.18 -1.05
CA ALA A 64 15.28 3.09 -0.43
C ALA A 64 15.98 1.71 -0.55
N MET A 65 17.15 1.65 -1.21
CA MET A 65 17.99 0.50 -1.47
C MET A 65 19.42 0.60 -0.91
N ASN A 66 19.68 1.35 0.16
CA ASN A 66 20.81 1.01 1.03
C ASN A 66 20.47 -0.07 2.08
N LEU A 67 19.37 -0.82 1.87
CA LEU A 67 19.02 -2.05 2.58
C LEU A 67 20.14 -3.10 2.55
N ALA A 68 21.01 -3.05 1.54
CA ALA A 68 22.09 -3.99 1.31
C ALA A 68 23.17 -4.01 2.40
N HIS A 69 23.20 -3.02 3.30
CA HIS A 69 24.20 -2.92 4.37
C HIS A 69 23.67 -3.25 5.77
N ASP A 70 22.37 -3.51 5.93
CA ASP A 70 21.79 -3.86 7.23
C ASP A 70 21.17 -5.27 7.21
N ASP A 71 21.99 -6.24 7.62
CA ASP A 71 21.59 -7.64 7.77
C ASP A 71 20.36 -7.84 8.67
N ALA A 72 20.13 -6.96 9.66
CA ALA A 72 19.01 -7.08 10.58
C ALA A 72 17.70 -6.69 9.88
N ILE A 73 17.72 -5.61 9.09
CA ILE A 73 16.59 -5.19 8.26
C ILE A 73 16.22 -6.27 7.25
N ILE A 74 17.20 -6.82 6.52
CA ILE A 74 16.95 -7.88 5.54
C ILE A 74 16.35 -9.11 6.24
N LYS A 75 16.91 -9.54 7.38
CA LYS A 75 16.35 -10.67 8.14
C LYS A 75 14.92 -10.44 8.58
N LYS A 76 14.57 -9.21 8.97
CA LYS A 76 13.21 -8.84 9.36
C LYS A 76 12.25 -8.86 8.17
N LEU A 77 12.64 -8.29 7.02
CA LEU A 77 11.84 -8.38 5.80
C LEU A 77 11.67 -9.83 5.35
N MET A 78 12.74 -10.62 5.45
CA MET A 78 12.71 -12.05 5.15
C MET A 78 11.73 -12.81 6.03
N SER A 79 11.67 -12.53 7.33
CA SER A 79 10.72 -13.22 8.20
C SER A 79 9.26 -12.90 7.85
N ILE A 80 9.00 -11.72 7.27
CA ILE A 80 7.67 -11.32 6.79
C ILE A 80 7.30 -12.03 5.48
N VAL A 81 8.22 -12.06 4.51
CA VAL A 81 7.92 -12.57 3.15
C VAL A 81 8.14 -14.07 3.00
N HIS A 82 8.88 -14.70 3.92
CA HIS A 82 9.15 -16.12 3.88
C HIS A 82 7.86 -16.93 4.04
N ASN A 83 7.67 -17.94 3.20
CA ASN A 83 6.46 -18.77 3.11
C ASN A 83 5.18 -18.04 2.68
N GLN A 84 5.26 -16.83 2.14
CA GLN A 84 4.10 -16.20 1.50
C GLN A 84 3.97 -16.70 0.06
N ASP A 85 2.74 -16.92 -0.40
CA ASP A 85 2.45 -17.22 -1.82
C ASP A 85 2.06 -15.95 -2.57
N VAL A 86 1.42 -15.02 -1.88
CA VAL A 86 0.91 -13.75 -2.39
C VAL A 86 1.23 -12.64 -1.39
N ILE A 87 1.66 -11.49 -1.89
CA ILE A 87 1.81 -10.25 -1.13
C ILE A 87 0.89 -9.20 -1.74
N MET A 88 0.02 -8.62 -0.90
CA MET A 88 -0.88 -7.55 -1.29
C MET A 88 -0.41 -6.22 -0.71
N LEU A 89 -0.25 -5.23 -1.57
CA LEU A 89 0.24 -3.89 -1.24
C LEU A 89 -0.81 -2.85 -1.65
N GLN A 90 -0.84 -1.71 -0.96
CA GLN A 90 -1.69 -0.54 -1.27
C GLN A 90 -0.84 0.73 -1.20
N ARG A 91 -1.40 1.90 -1.54
CA ARG A 91 -0.69 3.19 -1.55
C ARG A 91 -0.97 4.05 -0.32
N GLU A 92 -1.32 3.43 0.80
CA GLU A 92 -1.54 4.10 2.09
C GLU A 92 -0.33 4.06 3.03
N VAL A 93 0.80 3.56 2.52
CA VAL A 93 2.11 3.54 3.17
C VAL A 93 3.16 4.17 2.23
N PRO A 94 4.34 4.59 2.72
CA PRO A 94 5.39 5.14 1.86
C PRO A 94 5.85 4.12 0.82
N GLU A 95 6.18 4.58 -0.39
CA GLU A 95 6.53 3.68 -1.50
C GLU A 95 7.79 2.88 -1.21
N TYR A 96 8.77 3.49 -0.52
CA TYR A 96 10.01 2.82 -0.15
C TYR A 96 9.77 1.55 0.69
N VAL A 97 8.68 1.50 1.48
CA VAL A 97 8.31 0.32 2.27
C VAL A 97 7.83 -0.81 1.34
N ASN A 98 6.89 -0.50 0.46
CA ASN A 98 6.37 -1.46 -0.53
C ASN A 98 7.50 -1.99 -1.41
N LEU A 99 8.38 -1.10 -1.86
CA LEU A 99 9.52 -1.40 -2.69
C LEU A 99 10.51 -2.33 -1.98
N ALA A 100 10.81 -2.08 -0.70
CA ALA A 100 11.69 -2.93 0.12
C ALA A 100 11.11 -4.35 0.26
N ILE A 101 9.82 -4.45 0.59
CA ILE A 101 9.12 -5.75 0.71
C ILE A 101 9.14 -6.49 -0.62
N ALA A 102 8.78 -5.82 -1.72
CA ALA A 102 8.71 -6.42 -3.05
C ALA A 102 10.08 -6.92 -3.53
N LYS A 103 11.14 -6.14 -3.31
CA LYS A 103 12.52 -6.52 -3.64
C LYS A 103 12.96 -7.76 -2.88
N VAL A 104 12.73 -7.82 -1.57
CA VAL A 104 13.11 -8.99 -0.75
C VAL A 104 12.28 -10.20 -1.16
N ALA A 105 10.98 -10.04 -1.40
CA ALA A 105 10.12 -11.12 -1.87
C ALA A 105 10.61 -11.72 -3.20
N LYS A 106 10.91 -10.88 -4.20
CA LYS A 106 11.40 -11.34 -5.52
C LYS A 106 12.81 -11.95 -5.47
N LYS A 107 13.71 -11.42 -4.64
CA LYS A 107 15.11 -11.89 -4.58
C LYS A 107 15.30 -13.13 -3.72
N CYS A 108 14.57 -13.23 -2.62
CA CYS A 108 14.95 -14.11 -1.52
C CYS A 108 13.86 -15.12 -1.13
N SER A 109 12.63 -14.99 -1.63
CA SER A 109 11.63 -16.02 -1.41
C SER A 109 11.98 -17.29 -2.20
N ASN A 110 11.85 -18.44 -1.55
CA ASN A 110 11.97 -19.74 -2.21
C ASN A 110 10.74 -20.08 -3.06
N ASN A 111 9.66 -19.32 -2.88
CA ASN A 111 8.42 -19.45 -3.65
C ASN A 111 8.39 -18.35 -4.72
N ASN A 112 7.74 -18.63 -5.84
CA ASN A 112 7.45 -17.61 -6.84
C ASN A 112 6.32 -16.70 -6.34
N VAL A 113 6.65 -15.81 -5.39
CA VAL A 113 5.68 -14.93 -4.72
C VAL A 113 5.04 -14.00 -5.73
N GLN A 114 3.71 -13.98 -5.74
CA GLN A 114 2.93 -13.03 -6.51
C GLN A 114 2.76 -11.72 -5.75
N ILE A 115 3.11 -10.62 -6.38
CA ILE A 115 3.01 -9.26 -5.84
C ILE A 115 1.83 -8.57 -6.52
N MET A 116 0.84 -8.21 -5.72
CA MET A 116 -0.37 -7.54 -6.17
C MET A 116 -0.43 -6.14 -5.53
N GLN A 117 -0.41 -5.10 -6.35
CA GLN A 117 -0.47 -3.71 -5.88
C GLN A 117 -1.83 -3.10 -6.23
N ASP A 118 -2.61 -2.82 -5.19
CA ASP A 118 -3.76 -1.93 -5.29
C ASP A 118 -3.26 -0.49 -5.49
N VAL A 119 -3.89 0.22 -6.42
CA VAL A 119 -3.56 1.61 -6.75
C VAL A 119 -4.29 2.60 -5.83
N GLY A 120 -5.29 2.12 -5.07
CA GLY A 120 -5.98 2.89 -4.05
C GLY A 120 -5.03 3.44 -2.97
N GLY A 121 -5.27 4.67 -2.56
CA GLY A 121 -4.48 5.41 -1.57
C GLY A 121 -4.06 6.78 -2.08
N GLU A 122 -2.79 7.13 -1.93
CA GLU A 122 -2.28 8.45 -2.31
C GLU A 122 -2.26 8.68 -3.83
N ASP A 123 -2.61 9.89 -4.25
CA ASP A 123 -2.57 10.37 -5.63
C ASP A 123 -1.14 10.76 -6.07
N ARG A 124 -0.17 9.86 -5.90
CA ARG A 124 1.21 10.03 -6.38
C ARG A 124 1.47 9.21 -7.66
N ALA A 125 2.62 9.36 -8.32
CA ALA A 125 3.06 8.43 -9.37
C ALA A 125 3.60 7.12 -8.76
N ILE A 126 3.49 6.00 -9.46
CA ILE A 126 4.16 4.74 -9.06
C ILE A 126 5.49 4.70 -9.80
N SER A 127 6.61 4.48 -9.10
CA SER A 127 7.92 4.36 -9.76
C SER A 127 7.98 3.16 -10.70
N ASP A 128 8.74 3.30 -11.79
CA ASP A 128 8.98 2.21 -12.75
C ASP A 128 9.53 0.97 -12.05
N GLU A 129 10.42 1.16 -11.06
CA GLU A 129 10.99 0.07 -10.28
C GLU A 129 9.92 -0.71 -9.49
N MET A 130 8.95 0.00 -8.89
CA MET A 130 7.84 -0.65 -8.22
C MET A 130 6.93 -1.39 -9.22
N LEU A 131 6.66 -0.80 -10.39
CA LEU A 131 5.87 -1.42 -11.45
C LEU A 131 6.50 -2.72 -11.97
N GLU A 132 7.82 -2.73 -12.19
CA GLU A 132 8.58 -3.90 -12.65
C GLU A 132 8.51 -5.08 -11.67
N LEU A 133 8.32 -4.80 -10.37
CA LEU A 133 8.24 -5.83 -9.33
C LEU A 133 6.82 -6.40 -9.16
N CYS A 134 5.79 -5.69 -9.62
CA CYS A 134 4.40 -6.11 -9.48
C CYS A 134 4.03 -7.17 -10.54
N ASP A 135 3.37 -8.25 -10.13
CA ASP A 135 2.77 -9.21 -11.07
C ASP A 135 1.36 -8.77 -11.48
N PHE A 136 0.63 -8.13 -10.55
CA PHE A 136 -0.70 -7.56 -10.80
C PHE A 136 -0.78 -6.13 -10.28
N LEU A 137 -1.34 -5.25 -11.11
CA LEU A 137 -1.73 -3.91 -10.73
C LEU A 137 -3.26 -3.84 -10.73
N MET A 138 -3.86 -3.31 -9.67
CA MET A 138 -5.31 -3.34 -9.46
C MET A 138 -5.90 -1.92 -9.30
N PRO A 139 -5.97 -1.11 -10.37
CA PRO A 139 -6.63 0.18 -10.32
C PRO A 139 -8.16 0.07 -10.51
N ASN A 140 -8.90 1.02 -9.94
CA ASN A 140 -10.21 1.39 -10.47
C ASN A 140 -10.09 2.28 -11.72
N LEU A 141 -11.21 2.64 -12.35
CA LEU A 141 -11.20 3.42 -13.61
C LEU A 141 -10.50 4.77 -13.45
N SER A 142 -10.83 5.53 -12.40
CA SER A 142 -10.25 6.87 -12.16
C SER A 142 -8.75 6.79 -11.87
N GLU A 143 -8.32 5.79 -11.11
CA GLU A 143 -6.91 5.51 -10.85
C GLU A 143 -6.15 5.13 -12.13
N LEU A 144 -6.74 4.30 -12.99
CA LEU A 144 -6.14 3.90 -14.26
C LEU A 144 -5.96 5.10 -15.20
N ILE A 145 -6.99 5.93 -15.33
CA ILE A 145 -6.95 7.17 -16.12
C ILE A 145 -5.78 8.04 -15.67
N ARG A 146 -5.65 8.26 -14.36
CA ARG A 146 -4.57 9.06 -13.77
C ARG A 146 -3.20 8.43 -13.98
N LEU A 147 -3.06 7.12 -13.80
CA LEU A 147 -1.78 6.40 -14.00
C LEU A 147 -1.31 6.46 -15.45
N CYS A 148 -2.23 6.31 -16.39
CA CYS A 148 -1.91 6.31 -17.82
C CYS A 148 -1.92 7.71 -18.45
N ASN A 149 -2.22 8.76 -17.66
CA ASN A 149 -2.42 10.13 -18.13
C ASN A 149 -3.36 10.19 -19.34
N LEU A 150 -4.44 9.41 -19.30
CA LEU A 150 -5.42 9.34 -20.38
C LEU A 150 -6.33 10.56 -20.30
N GLU A 151 -6.57 11.21 -21.42
CA GLU A 151 -7.66 12.19 -21.53
C GLU A 151 -8.98 11.41 -21.47
N THR A 152 -9.83 11.74 -20.50
CA THR A 152 -11.24 11.30 -20.55
C THR A 152 -11.93 12.17 -21.57
N ASN A 153 -12.06 11.67 -22.80
CA ASN A 153 -13.04 12.25 -23.70
C ASN A 153 -14.41 11.95 -23.07
N ASP A 154 -15.05 12.96 -22.51
CA ASP A 154 -16.48 12.96 -22.16
C ASP A 154 -17.36 12.94 -23.42
N ASP A 155 -16.89 12.27 -24.49
CA ASP A 155 -17.72 11.96 -25.64
C ASP A 155 -18.56 10.73 -25.25
N GLU A 156 -19.66 10.99 -24.56
CA GLU A 156 -20.90 10.22 -24.71
C GLU A 156 -21.36 10.34 -26.18
N GLY A 157 -20.57 9.77 -27.10
CA GLY A 157 -20.94 9.54 -28.48
C GLY A 157 -21.58 8.17 -28.56
N ASP A 158 -22.88 8.14 -28.84
CA ASP A 158 -23.68 6.94 -29.12
C ASP A 158 -22.94 5.95 -30.02
N CYS A 159 -22.34 4.92 -29.44
CA CYS A 159 -21.85 3.75 -30.17
C CYS A 159 -22.94 2.66 -30.18
N TYR A 160 -24.09 2.99 -30.76
CA TYR A 160 -24.99 1.99 -31.35
C TYR A 160 -25.10 2.31 -32.83
N ASP A 161 -24.15 1.81 -33.63
CA ASP A 161 -24.36 1.67 -35.05
C ASP A 161 -24.71 0.20 -35.34
N GLU A 162 -25.92 0.00 -35.84
CA GLU A 162 -26.47 -1.25 -36.42
C GLU A 162 -25.73 -1.68 -37.69
#